data_AF-A0A396L4T8-F1
#
_entry.id   AF-A0A396L4T8-F1
#
_cell.length_a   1.000
_cell.length_b   1.000
_cell.length_c   1.000
_cell.angle_alpha   90.00
_cell.angle_beta   90.00
_cell.angle_gamma   90.00
#
_symmetry.space_group_name_H-M   'P 1'
#
loop_
_entity.id
_entity.type
_entity.pdbx_description
1 polymer ?
#
loop_
_entity_poly.entity_id
_entity_poly.type
_entity_poly.pdbx_seq_one_letter_code
_entity_poly.pdbx_strand_id
1 'polypeptide(L)'
;MLESNVKIGVTEISPRAVQQAAELNFKNGYYCCEALMATIKQEFKLDVPDSVIAMASGMAVGAGKSGCVCGAFNGGILALGMFFGRTEQNGPTNPKSVKCMELTHELHDWFKTANKKNAICCRVLTKEFNMGQGEHKEQCIFFTGLCAWKVAEIVCRECGIKNLDEVDEPCERRALADIV
;
A
#
# COMPACT_ATOMS: atom_id res chain seq x y z
N MET A 1 -0.55 21.49 3.59
CA MET A 1 -1.26 20.39 2.93
C MET A 1 -0.79 20.34 1.49
N LEU A 2 -0.43 19.17 0.99
CA LEU A 2 -0.07 18.96 -0.41
C LEU A 2 -1.34 18.87 -1.26
N GLU A 3 -1.27 19.40 -2.47
CA GLU A 3 -2.31 19.22 -3.47
C GLU A 3 -2.17 17.83 -4.10
N SER A 4 -3.25 17.04 -4.04
CA SER A 4 -3.30 15.73 -4.70
C SER A 4 -3.58 15.87 -6.20
N ASN A 5 -3.00 15.00 -7.02
CA ASN A 5 -3.32 14.90 -8.45
C ASN A 5 -4.68 14.25 -8.72
N VAL A 6 -5.27 13.59 -7.72
CA VAL A 6 -6.59 12.93 -7.85
C VAL A 6 -7.56 13.54 -6.85
N LYS A 7 -8.83 13.63 -7.24
CA LYS A 7 -9.88 14.10 -6.35
C LYS A 7 -10.11 13.06 -5.25
N ILE A 8 -9.94 13.48 -4.00
CA ILE A 8 -10.24 12.67 -2.82
C ILE A 8 -11.71 12.88 -2.42
N GLY A 9 -12.47 11.80 -2.28
CA GLY A 9 -13.90 11.85 -2.00
C GLY A 9 -14.27 11.79 -0.52
N VAL A 10 -13.28 11.89 0.38
CA VAL A 10 -13.45 11.84 1.84
C VAL A 10 -12.71 12.98 2.52
N THR A 11 -13.23 13.45 3.66
CA THR A 11 -12.60 14.47 4.52
C THR A 11 -12.10 13.91 5.84
N GLU A 12 -12.53 12.70 6.20
CA GLU A 12 -12.09 11.94 7.36
C GLU A 12 -12.11 10.44 7.03
N ILE A 13 -11.20 9.68 7.63
CA ILE A 13 -11.04 8.24 7.38
C ILE A 13 -10.29 7.57 8.55
N SER A 14 -10.49 6.27 8.73
CA SER A 14 -9.70 5.44 9.66
C SER A 14 -8.62 4.67 8.87
N PRO A 15 -7.33 5.02 8.97
CA PRO A 15 -6.23 4.22 8.45
C PRO A 15 -6.29 2.74 8.89
N ARG A 16 -6.74 2.44 10.11
CA ARG A 16 -6.98 1.07 10.57
C ARG A 16 -8.09 0.37 9.80
N ALA A 17 -9.17 1.06 9.42
CA ALA A 17 -10.17 0.49 8.53
C ALA A 17 -9.58 0.23 7.13
N VAL A 18 -8.73 1.13 6.60
CA VAL A 18 -8.00 0.91 5.33
C VAL A 18 -7.10 -0.31 5.41
N GLN A 19 -6.40 -0.51 6.53
CA GLN A 19 -5.61 -1.73 6.77
C GLN A 19 -6.47 -2.99 6.65
N GLN A 20 -7.60 -3.02 7.35
CA GLN A 20 -8.48 -4.18 7.40
C GLN A 20 -9.12 -4.47 6.04
N ALA A 21 -9.50 -3.44 5.29
CA ALA A 21 -10.02 -3.56 3.94
C ALA A 21 -8.96 -4.13 2.97
N ALA A 22 -7.69 -3.74 3.08
CA ALA A 22 -6.60 -4.28 2.28
C ALA A 22 -6.31 -5.75 2.58
N GLU A 23 -6.37 -6.14 3.86
CA GLU A 23 -6.28 -7.54 4.29
C GLU A 23 -7.41 -8.38 3.68
N LEU A 24 -8.64 -7.86 3.72
CA LEU A 24 -9.82 -8.53 3.17
C LEU A 24 -9.76 -8.63 1.64
N ASN A 25 -9.36 -7.56 0.95
CA ASN A 25 -9.23 -7.56 -0.52
C ASN A 25 -8.21 -8.60 -1.00
N PHE A 26 -7.07 -8.77 -0.30
CA PHE A 26 -6.15 -9.86 -0.61
C PHE A 26 -6.81 -11.22 -0.37
N LYS A 27 -7.43 -11.40 0.81
CA LYS A 27 -8.09 -12.66 1.18
C LYS A 27 -9.13 -13.08 0.14
N ASN A 28 -9.82 -12.12 -0.47
CA ASN A 28 -10.86 -12.33 -1.47
C ASN A 28 -10.37 -12.52 -2.92
N GLY A 29 -9.06 -12.61 -3.14
CA GLY A 29 -8.49 -13.12 -4.40
C GLY A 29 -7.61 -12.15 -5.18
N TYR A 30 -7.46 -10.90 -4.73
CA TYR A 30 -6.45 -10.02 -5.29
C TYR A 30 -5.03 -10.41 -4.86
N TYR A 31 -4.05 -10.13 -5.71
CA TYR A 31 -2.65 -10.07 -5.29
C TYR A 31 -2.40 -8.88 -4.37
N CYS A 32 -1.31 -8.90 -3.59
CA CYS A 32 -1.00 -7.83 -2.63
C CYS A 32 -0.90 -6.42 -3.21
N CYS A 33 -0.34 -6.29 -4.42
CA CYS A 33 -0.28 -5.01 -5.12
C CYS A 33 -1.67 -4.52 -5.57
N GLU A 34 -2.52 -5.43 -6.07
CA GLU A 34 -3.88 -5.13 -6.53
C GLU A 34 -4.79 -4.79 -5.36
N ALA A 35 -4.74 -5.59 -4.28
CA ALA A 35 -5.52 -5.39 -3.07
C ALA A 35 -5.24 -4.02 -2.46
N LEU A 36 -3.97 -3.60 -2.39
CA LEU A 36 -3.63 -2.27 -1.91
C LEU A 36 -4.22 -1.18 -2.81
N MET A 37 -4.02 -1.25 -4.13
CA MET A 37 -4.56 -0.24 -5.06
C MET A 37 -6.09 -0.18 -5.04
N ALA A 38 -6.75 -1.34 -4.98
CA ALA A 38 -8.20 -1.44 -4.88
C ALA A 38 -8.71 -0.79 -3.59
N THR A 39 -8.10 -1.09 -2.45
CA THR A 39 -8.46 -0.50 -1.17
C THR A 39 -8.26 1.00 -1.16
N ILE A 40 -7.09 1.50 -1.59
CA ILE A 40 -6.84 2.95 -1.61
C ILE A 40 -7.85 3.67 -2.51
N LYS A 41 -8.15 3.12 -3.70
CA LYS A 41 -9.18 3.68 -4.57
C LYS A 41 -10.55 3.73 -3.88
N GLN A 42 -10.98 2.62 -3.29
CA GLN A 42 -12.32 2.46 -2.70
C GLN A 42 -12.49 3.34 -1.45
N GLU A 43 -11.58 3.22 -0.50
CA GLU A 43 -11.67 3.87 0.81
C GLU A 43 -11.55 5.40 0.71
N PHE A 44 -10.65 5.90 -0.15
CA PHE A 44 -10.54 7.34 -0.41
C PHE A 44 -11.56 7.86 -1.45
N LYS A 45 -12.42 6.97 -1.99
CA LYS A 45 -13.45 7.27 -3.00
C LYS A 45 -12.88 8.05 -4.20
N LEU A 46 -11.77 7.54 -4.73
CA LEU A 46 -11.04 8.20 -5.81
C LEU A 46 -11.76 8.02 -7.15
N ASP A 47 -11.89 9.11 -7.90
CA ASP A 47 -12.45 9.12 -9.26
C ASP A 47 -11.38 8.76 -10.29
N VAL A 48 -11.00 7.47 -10.31
CA VAL A 48 -10.01 6.90 -11.24
C VAL A 48 -10.50 5.58 -11.82
N PRO A 49 -10.15 5.21 -13.07
CA PRO A 49 -10.62 3.97 -13.69
C PRO A 49 -10.07 2.72 -12.98
N ASP A 50 -10.78 1.58 -13.06
CA ASP A 50 -10.31 0.30 -12.49
C ASP A 50 -9.00 -0.19 -13.12
N SER A 51 -8.63 0.33 -14.28
CA SER A 51 -7.34 0.05 -14.92
C SER A 51 -6.13 0.40 -14.04
N VAL A 52 -6.27 1.28 -13.04
CA VAL A 52 -5.21 1.54 -12.06
C VAL A 52 -4.93 0.34 -11.14
N ILE A 53 -5.94 -0.50 -10.88
CA ILE A 53 -5.79 -1.77 -10.14
C ILE A 53 -5.08 -2.78 -11.05
N ALA A 54 -5.52 -2.90 -12.31
CA ALA A 54 -4.90 -3.80 -13.29
C ALA A 54 -3.43 -3.42 -13.60
N MET A 55 -3.09 -2.13 -13.54
CA MET A 55 -1.70 -1.65 -13.68
C MET A 55 -0.77 -2.27 -12.62
N ALA A 56 -1.31 -2.66 -11.46
CA ALA A 56 -0.54 -3.27 -10.40
C ALA A 56 -0.26 -4.77 -10.58
N SER A 57 -1.02 -5.50 -11.41
CA SER A 57 -0.97 -6.97 -11.52
C SER A 57 0.43 -7.53 -11.84
N GLY A 58 1.21 -6.83 -12.68
CA GLY A 58 2.57 -7.25 -13.06
C GLY A 58 3.55 -7.33 -11.88
N MET A 59 3.22 -6.72 -10.73
CA MET A 59 4.03 -6.73 -9.51
C MET A 59 3.68 -7.88 -8.56
N ALA A 60 2.76 -8.77 -8.97
CA ALA A 60 2.41 -9.94 -8.18
C ALA A 60 3.63 -10.86 -7.98
N VAL A 61 3.75 -11.38 -6.76
CA VAL A 61 4.93 -12.17 -6.34
C VAL A 61 6.24 -11.38 -6.59
N GLY A 62 6.11 -10.06 -6.45
CA GLY A 62 7.11 -9.01 -6.50
C GLY A 62 7.20 -8.27 -7.83
N ALA A 63 7.72 -8.93 -8.85
CA ALA A 63 7.67 -8.45 -10.22
C ALA A 63 7.57 -9.70 -11.08
N GLY A 64 6.34 -10.12 -11.37
CA GLY A 64 6.04 -11.30 -12.15
C GLY A 64 6.75 -12.58 -11.68
N LYS A 65 6.71 -12.89 -10.38
CA LYS A 65 7.37 -14.07 -9.77
C LYS A 65 8.90 -14.04 -9.72
N SER A 66 9.54 -12.92 -10.05
CA SER A 66 11.00 -12.80 -9.96
C SER A 66 11.52 -12.74 -8.51
N GLY A 67 10.65 -12.59 -7.51
CA GLY A 67 11.05 -12.52 -6.09
C GLY A 67 11.73 -11.21 -5.67
N CYS A 68 11.65 -10.18 -6.51
CA CYS A 68 12.17 -8.83 -6.25
C CYS A 68 11.26 -8.08 -5.25
N VAL A 69 11.13 -6.76 -5.39
CA VAL A 69 10.40 -5.87 -4.47
C VAL A 69 8.99 -6.39 -4.12
N CYS A 70 8.59 -6.39 -2.84
CA CYS A 70 7.27 -6.83 -2.37
C CYS A 70 6.12 -6.14 -3.12
N GLY A 71 5.11 -6.91 -3.54
CA GLY A 71 3.95 -6.39 -4.26
C GLY A 71 3.12 -5.39 -3.45
N ALA A 72 2.92 -5.62 -2.14
CA ALA A 72 2.23 -4.65 -1.28
C ALA A 72 2.97 -3.29 -1.25
N PHE A 73 4.28 -3.31 -0.99
CA PHE A 73 5.08 -2.08 -1.00
C PHE A 73 5.05 -1.39 -2.37
N ASN A 74 5.18 -2.15 -3.45
CA ASN A 74 5.08 -1.64 -4.82
C ASN A 74 3.70 -1.01 -5.14
N GLY A 75 2.60 -1.61 -4.66
CA GLY A 75 1.28 -1.00 -4.73
C GLY A 75 1.25 0.33 -3.97
N GLY A 76 1.89 0.40 -2.81
CA GLY A 76 2.02 1.65 -2.04
C GLY A 76 2.80 2.74 -2.78
N ILE A 77 3.87 2.37 -3.51
CA ILE A 77 4.59 3.29 -4.41
C ILE A 77 3.64 3.86 -5.47
N LEU A 78 2.86 2.99 -6.13
CA LEU A 78 1.91 3.44 -7.14
C LEU A 78 0.83 4.35 -6.56
N ALA A 79 0.29 4.02 -5.37
CA ALA A 79 -0.69 4.84 -4.69
C ALA A 79 -0.11 6.24 -4.37
N LEU A 80 1.05 6.32 -3.74
CA LEU A 80 1.70 7.61 -3.44
C LEU A 80 2.03 8.38 -4.72
N GLY A 81 2.47 7.70 -5.79
CA GLY A 81 2.67 8.31 -7.11
C GLY A 81 1.39 8.88 -7.71
N MET A 82 0.26 8.20 -7.54
CA MET A 82 -1.05 8.68 -7.98
C MET A 82 -1.47 9.96 -7.23
N PHE A 83 -1.23 10.04 -5.91
CA PHE A 83 -1.55 11.26 -5.15
C PHE A 83 -0.56 12.40 -5.41
N PHE A 84 0.76 12.13 -5.41
CA PHE A 84 1.79 13.16 -5.25
C PHE A 84 2.84 13.20 -6.37
N GLY A 85 2.77 12.28 -7.34
CA GLY A 85 3.71 12.21 -8.46
C GLY A 85 3.65 13.42 -9.38
N ARG A 86 4.63 13.55 -10.27
CA ARG A 86 4.60 14.55 -11.34
C ARG A 86 3.84 14.02 -12.57
N THR A 87 3.24 14.93 -13.33
CA THR A 87 2.57 14.64 -14.61
C THR A 87 3.25 15.29 -15.82
N GLU A 88 4.29 16.10 -15.59
CA GLU A 88 5.01 16.84 -16.62
C GLU A 88 6.47 16.36 -16.79
N GLN A 89 7.04 16.56 -17.98
CA GLN A 89 8.39 16.13 -18.36
C GLN A 89 9.44 17.22 -18.05
N ASN A 90 9.57 17.62 -16.79
CA ASN A 90 10.41 18.74 -16.35
C ASN A 90 11.62 18.30 -15.49
N GLY A 91 12.09 17.07 -15.70
CA GLY A 91 13.35 16.57 -15.14
C GLY A 91 13.30 16.09 -13.68
N PRO A 92 14.43 15.56 -13.17
CA PRO A 92 14.50 14.87 -11.87
C PRO A 92 14.39 15.78 -10.65
N THR A 93 14.55 17.09 -10.81
CA THR A 93 14.48 18.09 -9.74
C THR A 93 13.07 18.64 -9.52
N ASN A 94 12.07 18.14 -10.24
CA ASN A 94 10.68 18.55 -10.06
C ASN A 94 10.22 18.36 -8.60
N PRO A 95 9.67 19.39 -7.94
CA PRO A 95 9.28 19.32 -6.53
C PRO A 95 8.26 18.21 -6.20
N LYS A 96 7.26 17.96 -7.06
CA LYS A 96 6.29 16.86 -6.86
C LYS A 96 6.99 15.50 -6.93
N SER A 97 7.89 15.31 -7.91
CA SER A 97 8.69 14.07 -8.01
C SER A 97 9.58 13.87 -6.78
N VAL A 98 10.26 14.91 -6.31
CA VAL A 98 11.13 14.84 -5.12
C VAL A 98 10.31 14.48 -3.89
N LYS A 99 9.19 15.17 -3.65
CA LYS A 99 8.33 14.90 -2.51
C LYS A 99 7.73 13.49 -2.56
N CYS A 100 7.29 13.02 -3.73
CA CYS A 100 6.79 11.64 -3.90
C CYS A 100 7.88 10.59 -3.58
N MET A 101 9.14 10.85 -3.94
CA MET A 101 10.26 9.97 -3.58
C MET A 101 10.53 9.97 -2.08
N GLU A 102 10.46 11.12 -1.40
CA GLU A 102 10.59 11.21 0.06
C GLU A 102 9.51 10.40 0.79
N LEU A 103 8.25 10.55 0.39
CA LEU A 103 7.13 9.80 0.98
C LEU A 103 7.24 8.29 0.71
N THR A 104 7.73 7.93 -0.48
CA THR A 104 8.02 6.53 -0.81
C THR A 104 9.16 5.97 0.04
N HIS A 105 10.19 6.77 0.31
CA HIS A 105 11.31 6.39 1.17
C HIS A 105 10.85 6.18 2.61
N GLU A 106 9.97 7.05 3.12
CA GLU A 106 9.33 6.88 4.42
C GLU A 106 8.57 5.56 4.50
N LEU A 107 7.73 5.25 3.50
CA LEU A 107 7.02 3.98 3.41
C LEU A 107 7.99 2.78 3.39
N HIS A 108 9.09 2.90 2.65
CA HIS A 108 10.11 1.86 2.54
C HIS A 108 10.74 1.55 3.91
N ASP A 109 11.28 2.56 4.57
CA ASP A 109 12.02 2.38 5.83
C ASP A 109 11.11 1.94 6.97
N TRP A 110 9.90 2.51 7.01
CA TRP A 110 8.88 2.08 7.95
C TRP A 110 8.50 0.62 7.70
N PHE A 111 8.16 0.23 6.46
CA PHE A 111 7.72 -1.14 6.18
C PHE A 111 8.83 -2.16 6.43
N LYS A 112 10.08 -1.83 6.05
CA LYS A 112 11.27 -2.65 6.33
C LYS A 112 11.38 -3.01 7.82
N THR A 113 11.10 -2.04 8.69
CA THR A 113 11.15 -2.20 10.15
C THR A 113 9.89 -2.91 10.68
N ALA A 114 8.70 -2.49 10.23
CA ALA A 114 7.42 -3.01 10.67
C ALA A 114 7.23 -4.50 10.33
N ASN A 115 7.79 -4.96 9.21
CA ASN A 115 7.70 -6.35 8.78
C ASN A 115 8.59 -7.34 9.57
N LYS A 116 9.43 -6.85 10.50
CA LYS A 116 10.33 -7.62 11.37
C LYS A 116 11.37 -8.50 10.67
N LYS A 117 11.44 -8.45 9.34
CA LYS A 117 12.41 -9.18 8.50
C LYS A 117 13.51 -8.28 7.95
N ASN A 118 13.39 -6.96 8.15
CA ASN A 118 14.37 -5.97 7.71
C ASN A 118 14.68 -6.04 6.21
N ALA A 119 13.69 -6.43 5.41
CA ALA A 119 13.82 -6.62 3.97
C ALA A 119 12.61 -6.10 3.21
N ILE A 120 12.78 -5.88 1.90
CA ILE A 120 11.70 -5.46 0.98
C ILE A 120 11.52 -6.46 -0.15
N CYS A 121 12.55 -7.22 -0.50
CA CYS A 121 12.47 -8.26 -1.51
C CYS A 121 11.50 -9.37 -1.06
N CYS A 122 10.46 -9.61 -1.86
CA CYS A 122 9.47 -10.66 -1.71
C CYS A 122 10.12 -12.01 -1.41
N ARG A 123 11.17 -12.39 -2.14
CA ARG A 123 11.93 -13.64 -1.89
C ARG A 123 12.45 -13.75 -0.45
N VAL A 124 12.98 -12.66 0.10
CA VAL A 124 13.52 -12.64 1.46
C VAL A 124 12.38 -12.65 2.47
N LEU A 125 11.32 -11.89 2.19
CA LEU A 125 10.13 -11.84 3.04
C LEU A 125 9.43 -13.19 3.15
N THR A 126 9.43 -13.97 2.08
CA THR A 126 8.71 -15.26 2.01
C THR A 126 9.64 -16.47 2.03
N LYS A 127 10.92 -16.30 2.42
CA LYS A 127 11.96 -17.33 2.24
C LYS A 127 11.65 -18.65 2.97
N GLU A 128 10.90 -18.59 4.05
CA GLU A 128 10.58 -19.76 4.87
C GLU A 128 9.31 -20.51 4.43
N PHE A 129 8.56 -20.00 3.44
CA PHE A 129 7.28 -20.56 3.05
C PHE A 129 7.36 -21.32 1.72
N ASN A 130 6.55 -22.37 1.61
CA ASN A 130 6.23 -22.92 0.30
C ASN A 130 5.14 -22.08 -0.39
N MET A 131 5.57 -21.24 -1.33
CA MET A 131 4.68 -20.35 -2.08
C MET A 131 3.59 -21.13 -2.85
N GLY A 132 3.89 -22.33 -3.33
CA GLY A 132 2.95 -23.18 -4.07
C GLY A 132 1.83 -23.77 -3.21
N GLN A 133 2.05 -23.88 -1.89
CA GLN A 133 1.07 -24.41 -0.94
C GLN A 133 0.30 -23.30 -0.21
N GLY A 134 0.68 -22.02 -0.42
CA GLY A 134 -0.05 -20.88 0.14
C GLY A 134 0.23 -20.57 1.61
N GLU A 135 1.25 -21.17 2.21
CA GLU A 135 1.62 -20.96 3.63
C GLU A 135 1.97 -19.49 3.94
N HIS A 136 2.45 -18.75 2.94
CA HIS A 136 2.78 -17.33 3.03
C HIS A 136 1.54 -16.41 3.13
N LYS A 137 0.33 -16.91 2.82
CA LYS A 137 -0.85 -16.06 2.60
C LYS A 137 -1.15 -15.17 3.79
N GLU A 138 -1.13 -15.71 5.00
CA GLU A 138 -1.38 -14.90 6.21
C GLU A 138 -0.41 -13.73 6.36
N GLN A 139 0.87 -13.98 6.09
CA GLN A 139 1.88 -12.94 6.16
C GLN A 139 1.68 -11.91 5.05
N CYS A 140 1.41 -12.35 3.82
CA CYS A 140 1.17 -11.43 2.71
C CYS A 140 -0.10 -10.61 2.89
N ILE A 141 -1.15 -11.18 3.49
CA ILE A 141 -2.37 -10.46 3.90
C ILE A 141 -1.99 -9.36 4.90
N PHE A 142 -1.29 -9.72 5.98
CA PHE A 142 -0.88 -8.75 6.99
C PHE A 142 0.03 -7.65 6.43
N PHE A 143 1.03 -8.00 5.60
CA PHE A 143 1.91 -7.02 4.97
C PHE A 143 1.17 -6.10 3.99
N THR A 144 0.13 -6.60 3.32
CA THR A 144 -0.75 -5.79 2.47
C THR A 144 -1.49 -4.76 3.32
N GLY A 145 -2.03 -5.20 4.46
CA GLY A 145 -2.60 -4.32 5.47
C GLY A 145 -1.62 -3.25 5.96
N LEU A 146 -0.42 -3.63 6.40
CA LEU A 146 0.59 -2.69 6.90
C LEU A 146 0.94 -1.60 5.88
N CYS A 147 1.19 -1.98 4.62
CA CYS A 147 1.47 -1.00 3.58
C CYS A 147 0.27 -0.09 3.31
N ALA A 148 -0.95 -0.62 3.27
CA ALA A 148 -2.15 0.18 3.07
C ALA A 148 -2.41 1.16 4.21
N TRP A 149 -2.21 0.72 5.47
CA TRP A 149 -2.25 1.58 6.65
C TRP A 149 -1.29 2.75 6.53
N LYS A 150 -0.01 2.47 6.23
CA LYS A 150 1.02 3.51 6.17
C LYS A 150 0.79 4.48 5.03
N VAL A 151 0.31 4.00 3.87
CA VAL A 151 -0.11 4.88 2.77
C VAL A 151 -1.27 5.77 3.22
N ALA A 152 -2.28 5.21 3.90
CA ALA A 152 -3.41 5.99 4.39
C ALA A 152 -3.00 7.05 5.40
N GLU A 153 -2.12 6.72 6.36
CA GLU A 153 -1.56 7.69 7.32
C GLU A 153 -0.84 8.84 6.59
N ILE A 154 0.07 8.51 5.66
CA ILE A 154 0.77 9.53 4.86
C ILE A 154 -0.23 10.42 4.12
N VAL A 155 -1.22 9.84 3.43
CA VAL A 155 -2.22 10.61 2.67
C VAL A 155 -3.05 11.49 3.62
N CYS A 156 -3.42 10.99 4.79
CA CYS A 156 -4.16 11.79 5.77
C CYS A 156 -3.36 13.00 6.22
N ARG A 157 -2.10 12.77 6.62
CA ARG A 157 -1.18 13.80 7.09
C ARG A 157 -0.92 14.87 6.02
N GLU A 158 -0.60 14.44 4.80
CA GLU A 158 -0.19 15.35 3.73
C GLU A 158 -1.39 16.11 3.14
N CYS A 159 -2.56 15.48 3.01
CA CYS A 159 -3.76 16.10 2.43
C CYS A 159 -4.70 16.76 3.46
N GLY A 160 -4.40 16.69 4.75
CA GLY A 160 -5.24 17.26 5.81
C GLY A 160 -6.58 16.54 5.99
N ILE A 161 -6.62 15.24 5.71
CA ILE A 161 -7.78 14.39 5.98
C ILE A 161 -7.71 14.00 7.44
N LYS A 162 -8.84 14.16 8.15
CA LYS A 162 -8.90 13.85 9.58
C LYS A 162 -8.78 12.33 9.80
N ASN A 163 -7.77 11.93 10.56
CA ASN A 163 -7.63 10.56 11.05
C ASN A 163 -8.70 10.29 12.13
N LEU A 164 -9.49 9.24 11.96
CA LEU A 164 -10.53 8.81 12.90
C LEU A 164 -10.03 7.85 13.99
N ASP A 165 -8.83 7.30 13.84
CA ASP A 165 -8.25 6.37 14.80
C ASP A 165 -7.77 7.12 16.06
N GLU A 166 -8.11 6.56 17.23
CA GLU A 166 -7.63 7.10 18.53
C GLU A 166 -6.11 6.94 18.71
N VAL A 167 -5.54 5.93 18.04
CA VAL A 167 -4.12 5.58 18.10
C VAL A 167 -3.57 5.55 16.69
N ASP A 168 -2.55 6.38 16.44
CA ASP A 168 -1.87 6.51 15.14
C ASP A 168 -0.82 5.41 14.91
N GLU A 169 -1.28 4.16 15.02
CA GLU A 169 -0.47 2.94 14.82
C GLU A 169 -1.32 1.87 14.10
N PRO A 170 -0.70 0.97 13.31
CA PRO A 170 -1.42 -0.08 12.61
C PRO A 170 -2.13 -1.04 13.60
N CYS A 171 -3.18 -1.70 13.12
CA CYS A 171 -3.78 -2.81 13.83
C CYS A 171 -2.79 -3.97 13.98
N GLU A 172 -2.88 -4.66 15.11
CA GLU A 172 -2.21 -5.93 15.34
C GLU A 172 -2.65 -7.00 14.33
N ARG A 173 -1.77 -7.97 14.09
CA ARG A 173 -2.07 -9.07 13.16
C ARG A 173 -3.26 -9.89 13.67
N ARG A 174 -4.25 -10.09 12.79
CA ARG A 174 -5.45 -10.90 13.05
C ARG A 174 -5.28 -12.32 12.55
N ALA A 175 -6.00 -13.27 13.15
CA ALA A 175 -6.11 -14.62 12.58
C ALA A 175 -6.95 -14.59 11.30
N LEU A 176 -6.71 -15.51 10.36
CA LEU A 176 -7.44 -15.54 9.08
C LEU A 176 -8.96 -15.60 9.23
N ALA A 177 -9.45 -16.28 10.27
CA ALA A 177 -10.88 -16.40 10.56
C ALA A 177 -11.52 -15.05 10.92
N ASP A 178 -10.74 -14.12 11.46
CA ASP A 178 -11.22 -12.81 11.95
C ASP A 178 -11.11 -11.69 10.88
N ILE A 179 -10.62 -12.03 9.69
CA ILE A 179 -10.56 -11.13 8.55
C ILE A 179 -11.86 -11.28 7.77
N VAL A 180 -12.85 -10.46 8.11
CA VAL A 180 -14.20 -10.43 7.52
C VAL A 180 -14.52 -9.08 6.92
#